data_AF-A0A2V6SIK8-F1
#
_entry.id   AF-A0A2V6SIK8-F1
#
_cell.length_a   1.000
_cell.length_b   1.000
_cell.length_c   1.000
_cell.angle_alpha   90.00
_cell.angle_beta   90.00
_cell.angle_gamma   90.00
#
_symmetry.space_group_name_H-M   'P 1'
#
loop_
_entity.id
_entity.type
_entity.pdbx_description
1 polymer ?
#
loop_
_entity_poly.entity_id
_entity_poly.type
_entity_poly.pdbx_seq_one_letter_code
_entity_poly.pdbx_strand_id
1 'polypeptide(L)'
;MGSSAAADARSENAERLFASLLGGRARARLQPPAGAGVQCVRRTVKSGCAPKRAGGKRGATVWERGVMSMVWAAHHEVRKAGRPSVREAGFSLTELIVFIAVVGVLFVMTVPFFISYYQAAAARADVQQVMTLFHQARELAIRQNNTVCVTLPNNGQMVILQGSCAGVAWTGAGTDVAGNINLPQGFTIGPLNNVTFNYLGAAGAATSYTMTNSTTGALTTISIALTGRVTSP
;
A
#
# COMPACT_ATOMS: atom_id res chain seq x y z
N MET A 1 6.34 -59.47 37.62
CA MET A 1 6.16 -60.25 36.37
C MET A 1 4.72 -60.04 35.90
N GLY A 2 4.53 -59.62 34.64
CA GLY A 2 3.22 -59.37 33.99
C GLY A 2 2.95 -57.87 33.75
N SER A 3 3.47 -57.23 32.69
CA SER A 3 2.95 -57.16 31.30
C SER A 3 1.77 -56.19 31.18
N SER A 4 1.95 -54.94 30.74
CA SER A 4 2.11 -54.48 29.34
C SER A 4 1.05 -55.04 28.40
N ALA A 5 -0.13 -54.41 28.35
CA ALA A 5 -1.12 -54.53 27.25
C ALA A 5 -2.30 -53.56 27.46
N ALA A 6 -2.18 -52.29 27.05
CA ALA A 6 -3.34 -51.39 26.87
C ALA A 6 -3.02 -50.18 25.96
N ALA A 7 -2.12 -50.34 24.99
CA ALA A 7 -1.74 -49.26 24.06
C ALA A 7 -2.43 -49.35 22.68
N ASP A 8 -3.31 -50.33 22.46
CA ASP A 8 -3.92 -50.63 21.14
C ASP A 8 -5.43 -50.35 21.10
N ALA A 9 -5.82 -49.08 21.22
CA ALA A 9 -7.22 -48.67 20.97
C ALA A 9 -7.36 -47.27 20.36
N ARG A 10 -6.32 -46.75 19.68
CA ARG A 10 -6.30 -45.37 19.17
C ARG A 10 -6.37 -45.20 17.65
N SER A 11 -6.52 -46.27 16.84
CA SER A 11 -6.40 -46.15 15.38
C SER A 11 -7.64 -46.44 14.53
N GLU A 12 -8.79 -46.84 15.07
CA GLU A 12 -9.96 -47.21 14.24
C GLU A 12 -11.07 -46.15 14.09
N ASN A 13 -10.96 -44.99 14.74
CA ASN A 13 -12.05 -44.00 14.76
C ASN A 13 -11.84 -42.79 13.82
N ALA A 14 -10.83 -42.83 12.95
CA ALA A 14 -10.44 -41.69 12.10
C ALA A 14 -11.07 -41.71 10.68
N GLU A 15 -11.64 -42.83 10.21
CA GLU A 15 -12.17 -42.91 8.82
C GLU A 15 -13.70 -42.83 8.71
N ARG A 16 -14.46 -42.90 9.81
CA ARG A 16 -15.94 -42.92 9.76
C ARG A 16 -16.63 -41.56 9.84
N LEU A 17 -15.88 -40.46 9.98
CA LEU A 17 -16.44 -39.10 9.97
C LEU A 17 -16.32 -38.40 8.61
N PHE A 18 -15.70 -39.03 7.60
CA PHE A 18 -15.50 -38.42 6.27
C PHE A 18 -16.66 -38.61 5.27
N ALA A 19 -17.75 -39.30 5.62
CA ALA A 19 -18.75 -39.75 4.65
C ALA A 19 -20.20 -39.23 4.83
N SER A 20 -20.49 -38.28 5.72
CA SER A 20 -21.89 -37.91 6.07
C SER A 20 -22.36 -36.49 5.69
N LEU A 21 -21.57 -35.65 5.03
CA LEU A 21 -21.99 -34.26 4.73
C LEU A 21 -21.93 -33.85 3.25
N LEU A 22 -22.03 -34.84 2.35
CA LEU A 22 -22.35 -34.61 0.94
C LEU A 22 -23.87 -34.73 0.71
N GLY A 23 -24.59 -33.62 0.84
CA GLY A 23 -25.99 -33.58 0.39
C GLY A 23 -26.78 -32.36 0.84
N GLY A 24 -26.86 -31.31 0.02
CA GLY A 24 -27.81 -30.22 0.26
C GLY A 24 -27.63 -29.01 -0.66
N ARG A 25 -28.39 -28.98 -1.76
CA ARG A 25 -28.44 -27.90 -2.76
C ARG A 25 -28.98 -26.59 -2.19
N ALA A 26 -28.31 -25.47 -2.50
CA ALA A 26 -28.98 -24.18 -2.73
C ALA A 26 -28.12 -23.32 -3.67
N ARG A 27 -28.53 -23.20 -4.94
CA ARG A 27 -28.00 -22.21 -5.88
C ARG A 27 -28.64 -20.85 -5.55
N ALA A 28 -27.95 -20.03 -4.78
CA ALA A 28 -28.26 -18.61 -4.66
C ALA A 28 -27.44 -17.82 -5.70
N ARG A 29 -28.13 -16.99 -6.49
CA ARG A 29 -27.53 -16.02 -7.41
C ARG A 29 -26.60 -15.09 -6.65
N LEU A 30 -25.38 -14.92 -7.15
CA LEU A 30 -24.51 -13.81 -6.76
C LEU A 30 -25.11 -12.48 -7.23
N GLN A 31 -25.62 -11.71 -6.28
CA GLN A 31 -25.84 -10.28 -6.37
C GLN A 31 -24.67 -9.61 -5.62
N PRO A 32 -23.79 -8.82 -6.26
CA PRO A 32 -22.74 -8.10 -5.52
C PRO A 32 -23.35 -6.92 -4.75
N PRO A 33 -22.96 -6.68 -3.49
CA PRO A 33 -23.31 -5.45 -2.78
C PRO A 33 -22.55 -4.25 -3.37
N ALA A 34 -23.27 -3.13 -3.46
CA ALA A 34 -22.81 -1.85 -3.97
C ALA A 34 -21.67 -1.29 -3.12
N GLY A 35 -20.46 -1.28 -3.68
CA GLY A 35 -19.36 -0.46 -3.20
C GLY A 35 -19.54 0.98 -3.67
N ALA A 36 -19.56 1.90 -2.72
CA ALA A 36 -19.42 3.32 -2.98
C ALA A 36 -17.96 3.66 -3.32
N GLY A 37 -17.76 4.33 -4.46
CA GLY A 37 -16.83 5.46 -4.52
C GLY A 37 -15.39 5.23 -5.00
N VAL A 38 -15.17 4.59 -6.15
CA VAL A 38 -13.99 4.90 -6.98
C VAL A 38 -14.47 5.21 -8.39
N GLN A 39 -14.46 6.48 -8.76
CA GLN A 39 -14.79 6.93 -10.12
C GLN A 39 -13.69 6.46 -11.08
N CYS A 40 -13.90 5.29 -11.70
CA CYS A 40 -13.27 4.96 -12.96
C CYS A 40 -13.79 5.92 -14.03
N VAL A 41 -12.94 6.85 -14.46
CA VAL A 41 -13.16 7.68 -15.65
C VAL A 41 -13.27 6.74 -16.86
N ARG A 42 -14.51 6.46 -17.30
CA ARG A 42 -14.79 5.86 -18.60
C ARG A 42 -14.33 6.84 -19.69
N ARG A 43 -13.09 6.72 -20.14
CA ARG A 43 -12.71 7.18 -21.50
C ARG A 43 -13.39 6.26 -22.50
N THR A 44 -14.58 6.66 -22.95
CA THR A 44 -15.14 6.13 -24.18
C THR A 44 -14.35 6.73 -25.34
N VAL A 45 -13.43 5.95 -25.88
CA VAL A 45 -12.90 6.18 -27.23
C VAL A 45 -14.02 5.85 -28.19
N LYS A 46 -14.71 6.89 -28.68
CA LYS A 46 -15.58 6.79 -29.86
C LYS A 46 -15.24 7.93 -30.82
N SER A 47 -14.47 7.54 -31.83
CA SER A 47 -14.59 7.95 -33.24
C SER A 47 -15.46 9.16 -33.54
N GLY A 48 -14.82 10.20 -34.07
CA GLY A 48 -15.30 11.01 -35.19
C GLY A 48 -16.61 11.76 -35.00
N CYS A 49 -16.52 13.07 -34.76
CA CYS A 49 -17.53 14.02 -35.21
C CYS A 49 -16.84 15.32 -35.63
N ALA A 50 -16.89 15.57 -36.94
CA ALA A 50 -16.54 16.84 -37.57
C ALA A 50 -17.60 17.92 -37.21
N PRO A 51 -17.22 19.19 -37.07
CA PRO A 51 -18.19 20.25 -36.88
C PRO A 51 -18.88 20.61 -38.21
N LYS A 52 -20.21 20.40 -38.26
CA LYS A 52 -21.09 20.94 -39.30
C LYS A 52 -21.17 22.47 -39.20
N ARG A 53 -20.85 23.15 -40.31
CA ARG A 53 -21.23 24.54 -40.57
C ARG A 53 -22.69 24.63 -41.00
N ALA A 54 -23.45 25.48 -40.33
CA ALA A 54 -24.65 26.19 -40.81
C ALA A 54 -24.80 27.40 -39.85
N GLY A 55 -25.01 28.67 -40.23
CA GLY A 55 -25.54 29.24 -41.45
C GLY A 55 -26.77 30.11 -41.07
N GLY A 56 -26.65 31.44 -41.15
CA GLY A 56 -27.79 32.40 -41.18
C GLY A 56 -28.11 33.12 -39.85
N LYS A 57 -27.64 34.36 -39.60
CA LYS A 57 -28.11 35.71 -40.06
C LYS A 57 -29.32 36.29 -39.30
N ARG A 58 -29.12 37.37 -38.52
CA ARG A 58 -29.59 38.77 -38.76
C ARG A 58 -29.57 39.69 -37.50
N GLY A 59 -29.27 40.97 -37.74
CA GLY A 59 -29.48 42.13 -36.83
C GLY A 59 -28.15 42.70 -36.29
N ALA A 60 -27.42 43.63 -36.90
CA ALA A 60 -27.72 44.98 -37.40
C ALA A 60 -27.99 46.04 -36.31
N THR A 61 -26.92 46.66 -35.81
CA THR A 61 -26.83 48.06 -35.34
C THR A 61 -25.47 48.59 -35.84
N VAL A 62 -25.42 49.43 -36.89
CA VAL A 62 -25.50 50.91 -36.86
C VAL A 62 -24.35 51.49 -36.02
N TRP A 63 -23.17 51.64 -36.64
CA TRP A 63 -22.56 52.88 -37.15
C TRP A 63 -21.75 53.65 -36.10
N GLU A 64 -20.42 53.58 -36.23
CA GLU A 64 -19.60 54.80 -36.17
C GLU A 64 -18.43 54.69 -37.15
N ARG A 65 -18.35 55.70 -38.02
CA ARG A 65 -17.32 55.91 -39.04
C ARG A 65 -16.13 56.62 -38.39
N GLY A 66 -14.91 56.25 -38.77
CA GLY A 66 -13.72 56.98 -38.37
C GLY A 66 -12.42 56.51 -39.01
N VAL A 67 -12.38 56.50 -40.35
CA VAL A 67 -11.27 56.86 -41.27
C VAL A 67 -9.85 56.89 -40.67
N MET A 68 -8.91 56.05 -41.11
CA MET A 68 -7.92 56.32 -42.19
C MET A 68 -7.10 55.03 -42.37
N SER A 69 -7.14 54.31 -43.49
CA SER A 69 -6.37 54.54 -44.73
C SER A 69 -4.89 54.93 -44.50
N MET A 70 -4.00 53.96 -44.65
CA MET A 70 -2.66 54.04 -45.25
C MET A 70 -2.22 52.58 -45.44
N VAL A 71 -2.49 51.97 -46.60
CA VAL A 71 -1.51 51.82 -47.69
C VAL A 71 -0.10 51.62 -47.14
N TRP A 72 0.36 50.38 -47.11
CA TRP A 72 1.71 50.02 -47.57
C TRP A 72 1.66 48.60 -48.11
N ALA A 73 1.68 48.50 -49.44
CA ALA A 73 1.97 47.28 -50.15
C ALA A 73 3.45 46.95 -49.92
N ALA A 74 3.74 45.96 -49.08
CA ALA A 74 5.07 45.39 -48.95
C ALA A 74 5.03 43.97 -49.54
N HIS A 75 5.55 43.84 -50.76
CA HIS A 75 5.95 42.57 -51.35
C HIS A 75 6.96 41.91 -50.40
N HIS A 76 6.50 40.99 -49.55
CA HIS A 76 7.40 40.10 -48.83
C HIS A 76 7.77 38.96 -49.77
N GLU A 77 8.92 39.13 -50.42
CA GLU A 77 9.75 38.06 -50.95
C GLU A 77 9.75 36.90 -49.94
N VAL A 78 9.09 35.80 -50.29
CA VAL A 78 9.20 34.52 -49.58
C VAL A 78 10.61 34.01 -49.85
N ARG A 79 11.59 34.58 -49.16
CA ARG A 79 12.91 33.98 -49.04
C ARG A 79 12.64 32.62 -48.40
N LYS A 80 12.82 31.55 -49.17
CA LYS A 80 12.88 30.18 -48.67
C LYS A 80 13.98 30.17 -47.61
N ALA A 81 13.60 30.42 -46.36
CA ALA A 81 14.44 30.17 -45.22
C ALA A 81 14.67 28.66 -45.22
N GLY A 82 15.82 28.24 -45.76
CA GLY A 82 16.29 26.88 -45.63
C GLY A 82 16.26 26.55 -44.15
N ARG A 83 15.44 25.58 -43.77
CA ARG A 83 15.41 25.06 -42.41
C ARG A 83 16.86 24.68 -42.08
N PRO A 84 17.49 25.24 -41.04
CA PRO A 84 18.83 24.79 -40.68
C PRO A 84 18.71 23.29 -40.43
N SER A 85 19.46 22.50 -41.20
CA SER A 85 19.60 21.08 -40.91
C SER A 85 20.23 21.02 -39.51
N VAL A 86 19.45 20.61 -38.52
CA VAL A 86 19.99 20.25 -37.22
C VAL A 86 20.93 19.09 -37.52
N ARG A 87 22.23 19.37 -37.57
CA ARG A 87 23.23 18.32 -37.72
C ARG A 87 23.11 17.48 -36.46
N GLU A 88 22.69 16.24 -36.64
CA GLU A 88 22.73 15.24 -35.59
C GLU A 88 24.21 14.99 -35.27
N ALA A 89 24.72 15.65 -34.23
CA ALA A 89 26.06 15.43 -33.73
C ALA A 89 26.04 14.17 -32.85
N GLY A 90 26.67 13.10 -33.32
CA GLY A 90 26.93 11.92 -32.51
C GLY A 90 28.08 12.16 -31.52
N PHE A 91 28.04 11.50 -30.37
CA PHE A 91 29.13 11.52 -29.39
C PHE A 91 30.42 10.94 -29.99
N SER A 92 31.56 11.60 -29.76
CA SER A 92 32.86 11.05 -30.15
C SER A 92 33.24 9.84 -29.28
N LEU A 93 34.00 8.89 -29.82
CA LEU A 93 34.49 7.72 -29.06
C LEU A 93 35.28 8.16 -27.81
N THR A 94 36.15 9.17 -27.96
CA THR A 94 36.93 9.71 -26.84
C THR A 94 36.03 10.36 -25.79
N GLU A 95 34.97 11.04 -26.21
CA GLU A 95 34.00 11.69 -25.31
C GLU A 95 33.23 10.65 -24.49
N LEU A 96 32.82 9.54 -25.12
CA LEU A 96 32.16 8.45 -24.41
C LEU A 96 33.09 7.82 -23.36
N ILE A 97 34.38 7.60 -23.67
CA ILE A 97 35.34 7.04 -22.71
C ILE A 97 35.51 7.96 -21.50
N VAL A 98 35.64 9.27 -21.72
CA VAL A 98 35.76 10.24 -20.62
C VAL A 98 34.46 10.28 -19.81
N PHE A 99 33.30 10.23 -20.46
CA PHE A 99 32.00 10.24 -19.78
C PHE A 99 31.83 9.02 -18.86
N ILE A 100 32.08 7.80 -19.35
CA ILE A 100 31.98 6.59 -18.52
C ILE A 100 33.04 6.58 -17.42
N ALA A 101 34.23 7.17 -17.65
CA ALA A 101 35.26 7.30 -16.62
C ALA A 101 34.78 8.19 -15.46
N VAL A 102 34.18 9.35 -15.77
CA VAL A 102 33.62 10.27 -14.75
C VAL A 102 32.45 9.60 -14.01
N VAL A 103 31.51 9.00 -14.74
CA VAL A 103 30.36 8.32 -14.14
C VAL A 103 30.79 7.14 -13.26
N GLY A 104 31.80 6.37 -13.69
CA GLY A 104 32.37 5.29 -12.91
C GLY A 104 32.92 5.75 -11.56
N VAL A 105 33.64 6.87 -11.54
CA VAL A 105 34.15 7.47 -10.28
C VAL A 105 33.01 7.91 -9.36
N LEU A 106 31.92 8.47 -9.90
CA LEU A 106 30.75 8.85 -9.11
C LEU A 106 30.06 7.62 -8.49
N PHE A 107 29.91 6.54 -9.26
CA PHE A 107 29.26 5.32 -8.79
C PHE A 107 29.94 4.70 -7.56
N VAL A 108 31.27 4.75 -7.48
CA VAL A 108 32.03 4.22 -6.33
C VAL A 108 31.55 4.82 -5.00
N MET A 109 31.17 6.11 -5.00
CA MET A 109 30.68 6.79 -3.79
C MET A 109 29.17 6.66 -3.60
N THR A 110 28.39 6.64 -4.68
CA THR A 110 26.92 6.63 -4.60
C THR A 110 26.34 5.27 -4.19
N VAL A 111 26.91 4.17 -4.68
CA VAL A 111 26.39 2.81 -4.42
C VAL A 111 26.30 2.47 -2.92
N PRO A 112 27.37 2.62 -2.10
CA PRO A 112 27.28 2.26 -0.68
C PRO A 112 26.28 3.14 0.08
N PHE A 113 26.15 4.41 -0.29
CA PHE A 113 25.16 5.32 0.31
C PHE A 113 23.72 4.91 -0.04
N PHE A 114 23.48 4.49 -1.28
CA PHE A 114 22.16 4.02 -1.70
C PHE A 114 21.74 2.74 -0.97
N ILE A 115 22.66 1.80 -0.75
CA ILE A 115 22.37 0.54 -0.05
C ILE A 115 21.94 0.79 1.40
N SER A 116 22.66 1.64 2.14
CA SER A 116 22.31 1.95 3.53
C SER A 116 20.97 2.69 3.63
N TYR A 117 20.71 3.62 2.70
CA TYR A 117 19.42 4.31 2.62
C TYR A 117 18.27 3.33 2.35
N TYR A 118 18.44 2.39 1.41
CA TYR A 118 17.40 1.40 1.09
C TYR A 118 17.10 0.50 2.29
N GLN A 119 18.13 0.05 3.02
CA GLN A 119 17.95 -0.76 4.24
C GLN A 119 17.18 0.01 5.33
N ALA A 120 17.49 1.30 5.53
CA ALA A 120 16.76 2.14 6.48
C ALA A 120 15.30 2.39 6.04
N ALA A 121 15.05 2.54 4.74
CA ALA A 121 13.71 2.70 4.20
C ALA A 121 12.86 1.43 4.36
N ALA A 122 13.44 0.25 4.09
CA ALA A 122 12.80 -1.04 4.32
C ALA A 122 12.45 -1.21 5.81
N ALA A 123 13.39 -0.92 6.72
CA ALA A 123 13.16 -1.01 8.16
C ALA A 123 11.98 -0.13 8.63
N ARG A 124 11.84 1.08 8.07
CA ARG A 124 10.71 1.96 8.38
C ARG A 124 9.40 1.40 7.86
N ALA A 125 9.39 0.81 6.66
CA ALA A 125 8.18 0.20 6.10
C ALA A 125 7.67 -0.94 6.99
N ASP A 126 8.57 -1.78 7.51
CA ASP A 126 8.24 -2.90 8.39
C ASP A 126 7.65 -2.41 9.72
N VAL A 127 8.22 -1.34 10.30
CA VAL A 127 7.66 -0.70 11.50
C VAL A 127 6.27 -0.14 11.21
N GLN A 128 6.06 0.54 10.09
CA GLN A 128 4.74 1.06 9.71
C GLN A 128 3.72 -0.07 9.53
N GLN A 129 4.12 -1.22 8.97
CA GLN A 129 3.23 -2.38 8.89
C GLN A 129 2.78 -2.82 10.30
N VAL A 130 3.70 -2.93 11.27
CA VAL A 130 3.31 -3.27 12.65
C VAL A 130 2.42 -2.19 13.28
N MET A 131 2.67 -0.90 13.02
CA MET A 131 1.79 0.19 13.46
C MET A 131 0.37 0.02 12.93
N THR A 132 0.22 -0.35 11.65
CA THR A 132 -1.10 -0.56 11.06
C THR A 132 -1.87 -1.68 11.76
N LEU A 133 -1.19 -2.72 12.25
CA LEU A 133 -1.81 -3.80 13.02
C LEU A 133 -2.33 -3.31 14.38
N PHE A 134 -1.58 -2.46 15.09
CA PHE A 134 -2.07 -1.85 16.33
C PHE A 134 -3.25 -0.90 16.09
N HIS A 135 -3.21 -0.11 15.00
CA HIS A 135 -4.34 0.73 14.60
C HIS A 135 -5.58 -0.10 14.26
N GLN A 136 -5.39 -1.21 13.55
CA GLN A 136 -6.46 -2.16 13.24
C GLN A 136 -7.07 -2.76 14.52
N ALA A 137 -6.26 -3.19 15.49
CA ALA A 137 -6.76 -3.70 16.75
C ALA A 137 -7.58 -2.66 17.54
N ARG A 138 -7.11 -1.41 17.56
CA ARG A 138 -7.85 -0.29 18.16
C ARG A 138 -9.17 -0.02 17.43
N GLU A 139 -9.14 -0.03 16.11
CA GLU A 139 -10.33 0.17 15.29
C GLU A 139 -11.35 -0.95 15.51
N LEU A 140 -10.90 -2.20 15.63
CA LEU A 140 -11.76 -3.33 15.97
C LEU A 140 -12.44 -3.15 17.33
N ALA A 141 -11.72 -2.64 18.34
CA ALA A 141 -12.30 -2.36 19.66
C ALA A 141 -13.46 -1.34 19.58
N ILE A 142 -13.24 -0.27 18.80
CA ILE A 142 -14.25 0.78 18.59
C ILE A 142 -15.43 0.25 17.78
N ARG A 143 -15.16 -0.44 16.66
CA ARG A 143 -16.21 -0.97 15.76
C ARG A 143 -17.09 -2.01 16.45
N GLN A 144 -16.52 -2.84 17.31
CA GLN A 144 -17.25 -3.88 18.04
C GLN A 144 -17.85 -3.38 19.36
N ASN A 145 -17.55 -2.13 19.75
CA ASN A 145 -17.91 -1.57 21.06
C ASN A 145 -17.52 -2.53 22.21
N ASN A 146 -16.36 -3.16 22.10
CA ASN A 146 -15.86 -4.15 23.04
C ASN A 146 -14.35 -4.00 23.23
N THR A 147 -13.82 -4.51 24.34
CA THR A 147 -12.39 -4.54 24.59
C THR A 147 -11.71 -5.52 23.65
N VAL A 148 -10.56 -5.16 23.11
CA VAL A 148 -9.71 -6.03 22.27
C VAL A 148 -8.33 -6.11 22.92
N CYS A 149 -7.75 -7.31 22.97
CA CYS A 149 -6.40 -7.53 23.47
C CYS A 149 -5.47 -7.92 22.32
N VAL A 150 -4.36 -7.20 22.18
CA VAL A 150 -3.26 -7.57 21.29
C VAL A 150 -2.23 -8.32 22.10
N THR A 151 -1.92 -9.55 21.67
CA THR A 151 -0.90 -10.39 22.28
C THR A 151 0.19 -10.71 21.27
N LEU A 152 1.40 -10.87 21.77
CA LEU A 152 2.56 -11.22 20.96
C LEU A 152 3.06 -12.59 21.45
N PRO A 153 2.51 -13.71 20.95
CA PRO A 153 2.91 -15.05 21.42
C PRO A 153 4.40 -15.32 21.22
N ASN A 154 5.02 -14.69 20.22
CA ASN A 154 6.45 -14.74 19.97
C ASN A 154 6.89 -13.46 19.21
N ASN A 155 8.19 -13.34 18.94
CA ASN A 155 8.77 -12.16 18.30
C ASN A 155 8.42 -11.99 16.81
N GLY A 156 7.71 -12.93 16.19
CA GLY A 156 7.36 -12.91 14.77
C GLY A 156 5.85 -12.99 14.50
N GLN A 157 5.02 -13.06 15.55
CA GLN A 157 3.58 -13.21 15.43
C GLN A 157 2.84 -12.33 16.41
N MET A 158 1.68 -11.84 15.97
CA MET A 158 0.73 -11.08 16.76
C MET A 158 -0.64 -11.73 16.64
N VAL A 159 -1.41 -11.73 17.72
CA VAL A 159 -2.78 -12.22 17.75
C VAL A 159 -3.67 -11.14 18.34
N ILE A 160 -4.82 -10.92 17.72
CA ILE A 160 -5.84 -9.99 18.20
C ILE A 160 -6.96 -10.83 18.83
N LEU A 161 -7.17 -10.70 20.13
CA LEU A 161 -8.17 -11.43 20.90
C LEU A 161 -9.34 -10.50 21.26
N GLN A 162 -10.56 -11.01 21.21
CA GLN A 162 -11.77 -10.23 21.48
C GLN A 162 -12.27 -10.40 22.92
N GLY A 163 -12.73 -9.31 23.54
CA GLY A 163 -13.28 -9.26 24.89
C GLY A 163 -12.21 -9.26 26.00
N SER A 164 -11.23 -10.16 25.91
CA SER A 164 -10.13 -10.25 26.88
C SER A 164 -8.88 -10.89 26.26
N CYS A 165 -7.76 -10.89 27.00
CA CYS A 165 -6.53 -11.58 26.58
C CYS A 165 -6.60 -13.12 26.65
N ALA A 166 -7.74 -13.68 27.06
CA ALA A 166 -8.06 -15.10 26.97
C ALA A 166 -9.28 -15.35 26.06
N GLY A 167 -9.65 -14.35 25.27
CA GLY A 167 -10.79 -14.40 24.37
C GLY A 167 -10.53 -15.22 23.10
N VAL A 168 -11.49 -15.16 22.18
CA VAL A 168 -11.35 -15.80 20.87
C VAL A 168 -10.50 -14.92 19.96
N ALA A 169 -9.61 -15.54 19.18
CA ALA A 169 -8.81 -14.85 18.18
C ALA A 169 -9.71 -14.31 17.06
N TRP A 170 -9.52 -13.04 16.73
CA TRP A 170 -10.15 -12.42 15.59
C TRP A 170 -9.54 -12.98 14.31
N THR A 171 -10.40 -13.39 13.38
CA THR A 171 -10.01 -13.81 12.04
C THR A 171 -10.56 -12.81 11.02
N GLY A 172 -9.70 -12.34 10.14
CA GLY A 172 -10.05 -11.39 9.09
C GLY A 172 -8.88 -11.13 8.14
N ALA A 173 -8.86 -9.95 7.52
CA ALA A 173 -7.77 -9.62 6.60
C ALA A 173 -6.43 -9.62 7.34
N GLY A 174 -5.45 -10.36 6.80
CA GLY A 174 -4.10 -10.46 7.34
C GLY A 174 -3.89 -11.52 8.44
N THR A 175 -4.92 -12.31 8.79
CA THR A 175 -4.80 -13.42 9.74
C THR A 175 -4.85 -14.77 9.06
N ASP A 176 -4.22 -15.79 9.64
CA ASP A 176 -4.45 -17.19 9.28
C ASP A 176 -5.78 -17.74 9.87
N VAL A 177 -6.02 -19.05 9.69
CA VAL A 177 -7.22 -19.73 10.21
C VAL A 177 -7.28 -19.79 11.74
N ALA A 178 -6.14 -19.62 12.42
CA ALA A 178 -6.03 -19.58 13.87
C ALA A 178 -6.06 -18.14 14.43
N GLY A 179 -6.12 -17.12 13.57
CA GLY A 179 -6.10 -15.70 13.96
C GLY A 179 -4.69 -15.14 14.18
N ASN A 180 -3.64 -15.85 13.75
CA ASN A 180 -2.28 -15.35 13.84
C ASN A 180 -1.97 -14.40 12.69
N ILE A 181 -1.30 -13.31 13.02
CA ILE A 181 -0.80 -12.30 12.09
C ILE A 181 0.71 -12.45 12.08
N ASN A 182 1.27 -12.75 10.91
CA ASN A 182 2.73 -12.86 10.75
C ASN A 182 3.32 -11.45 10.61
N LEU A 183 4.33 -11.15 11.43
CA LEU A 183 5.09 -9.91 11.33
C LEU A 183 6.12 -9.99 10.19
N PRO A 184 6.62 -8.84 9.70
CA PRO A 184 7.71 -8.80 8.72
C PRO A 184 8.90 -9.66 9.16
N GLN A 185 9.42 -10.47 8.23
CA GLN A 185 10.63 -11.25 8.47
C GLN A 185 11.86 -10.34 8.54
N GLY A 186 12.86 -10.73 9.33
CA GLY A 186 14.08 -9.92 9.52
C GLY A 186 13.98 -8.90 10.67
N PHE A 187 12.91 -8.95 11.46
CA PHE A 187 12.75 -8.17 12.68
C PHE A 187 12.34 -9.04 13.86
N THR A 188 12.74 -8.62 15.06
CA THR A 188 12.24 -9.16 16.32
C THR A 188 11.62 -8.04 17.15
N ILE A 189 10.42 -8.27 17.67
CA ILE A 189 9.72 -7.31 18.54
C ILE A 189 9.80 -7.75 20.01
N GLY A 190 9.97 -6.80 20.92
CA GLY A 190 9.92 -7.06 22.36
C GLY A 190 9.75 -5.76 23.15
N PRO A 191 9.31 -5.79 24.42
CA PRO A 191 8.89 -6.96 25.18
C PRO A 191 7.58 -7.58 24.67
N LEU A 192 7.36 -8.87 24.95
CA LEU A 192 6.15 -9.61 24.52
C LEU A 192 4.96 -9.36 25.47
N ASN A 193 4.75 -8.09 25.82
CA ASN A 193 3.68 -7.68 26.71
C ASN A 193 2.37 -7.54 25.95
N ASN A 194 1.27 -7.89 26.60
CA ASN A 194 -0.06 -7.70 26.04
C ASN A 194 -0.49 -6.25 26.19
N VAL A 195 -1.22 -5.72 25.19
CA VAL A 195 -1.85 -4.40 25.25
C VAL A 195 -3.33 -4.54 24.95
N THR A 196 -4.17 -3.91 25.76
CA THR A 196 -5.63 -3.91 25.56
C THR A 196 -6.10 -2.56 25.06
N PHE A 197 -7.07 -2.54 24.16
CA PHE A 197 -7.79 -1.35 23.72
C PHE A 197 -9.25 -1.47 24.14
N ASN A 198 -9.80 -0.42 24.75
CA ASN A 198 -11.21 -0.37 25.11
C ASN A 198 -12.08 0.17 23.95
N TYR A 199 -13.40 0.19 24.15
CA TYR A 199 -14.37 0.67 23.15
C TYR A 199 -14.22 2.16 22.77
N LEU A 200 -13.53 2.96 23.59
CA LEU A 200 -13.18 4.36 23.27
C LEU A 200 -11.86 4.47 22.48
N GLY A 201 -11.20 3.34 22.22
CA GLY A 201 -9.89 3.28 21.59
C GLY A 201 -8.75 3.71 22.50
N ALA A 202 -8.95 3.82 23.81
CA ALA A 202 -7.88 4.06 24.77
C ALA A 202 -7.17 2.75 25.11
N ALA A 203 -5.87 2.82 25.38
CA ALA A 203 -5.07 1.67 25.77
C ALA A 203 -5.18 1.42 27.28
N GLY A 204 -5.26 0.17 27.70
CA GLY A 204 -5.33 -0.21 29.12
C GLY A 204 -4.04 0.12 29.90
N ALA A 205 -2.90 0.20 29.21
CA ALA A 205 -1.63 0.64 29.75
C ALA A 205 -0.79 1.32 28.67
N ALA A 206 0.02 2.32 29.06
CA ALA A 206 1.06 2.83 28.19
C ALA A 206 2.15 1.76 28.03
N THR A 207 2.49 1.44 26.79
CA THR A 207 3.45 0.37 26.47
C THR A 207 4.37 0.83 25.37
N SER A 208 5.62 0.35 25.40
CA SER A 208 6.57 0.52 24.32
C SER A 208 7.07 -0.83 23.85
N TYR A 209 7.19 -0.97 22.54
CA TYR A 209 7.75 -2.14 21.87
C TYR A 209 8.96 -1.70 21.06
N THR A 210 10.07 -2.39 21.22
CA THR A 210 11.27 -2.22 20.42
C THR A 210 11.29 -3.27 19.32
N MET A 211 11.38 -2.81 18.08
CA MET A 211 11.67 -3.65 16.93
C MET A 211 13.17 -3.60 16.64
N THR A 212 13.80 -4.76 16.58
CA THR A 212 15.22 -4.93 16.28
C THR A 212 15.37 -5.57 14.91
N ASN A 213 16.10 -4.92 14.00
CA ASN A 213 16.44 -5.52 12.71
C ASN A 213 17.49 -6.62 12.91
N SER A 214 17.23 -7.85 12.44
CA SER A 214 18.13 -8.99 12.64
C SER A 214 19.41 -8.93 11.79
N THR A 215 19.42 -8.12 10.73
CA THR A 215 20.56 -8.00 9.80
C THR A 215 21.48 -6.85 10.19
N THR A 216 20.94 -5.71 10.62
CA THR A 216 21.72 -4.51 10.95
C THR A 216 21.85 -4.24 12.45
N GLY A 217 21.01 -4.86 13.28
CA GLY A 217 20.92 -4.57 14.73
C GLY A 217 20.25 -3.23 15.04
N ALA A 218 19.74 -2.51 14.04
CA ALA A 218 19.08 -1.22 14.25
C ALA A 218 17.79 -1.37 15.08
N LEU A 219 17.60 -0.46 16.02
CA LEU A 219 16.45 -0.44 16.92
C LEU A 219 15.47 0.66 16.51
N THR A 220 14.18 0.33 16.49
CA THR A 220 13.10 1.31 16.33
C THR A 220 12.03 1.06 17.39
N THR A 221 11.64 2.10 18.10
CA THR A 221 10.67 1.98 19.19
C THR A 221 9.28 2.41 18.74
N ILE A 222 8.29 1.59 19.04
CA ILE A 222 6.86 1.87 18.90
C ILE A 222 6.34 2.20 20.29
N SER A 223 5.75 3.37 20.47
CA SER A 223 5.12 3.76 21.74
C SER A 223 3.60 3.87 21.58
N ILE A 224 2.88 3.29 22.54
CA ILE A 224 1.43 3.35 22.66
C ILE A 224 1.11 4.16 23.91
N ALA A 225 0.48 5.32 23.73
CA ALA A 225 0.01 6.16 24.83
C ALA A 225 -1.28 5.60 25.44
N LEU A 226 -1.61 5.97 26.68
CA LEU A 226 -2.89 5.63 27.33
C LEU A 226 -4.12 6.05 26.51
N THR A 227 -4.01 7.10 25.70
CA THR A 227 -5.06 7.55 24.77
C THR A 227 -5.24 6.61 23.56
N GLY A 228 -4.45 5.54 23.46
CA GLY A 228 -4.39 4.61 22.33
C GLY A 228 -3.72 5.18 21.08
N ARG A 229 -3.01 6.32 21.21
CA ARG A 229 -2.17 6.85 20.13
C ARG A 229 -0.92 5.99 19.99
N VAL A 230 -0.69 5.49 18.78
CA VAL A 230 0.50 4.69 18.42
C VAL A 230 1.45 5.60 17.63
N THR A 231 2.73 5.65 18.00
CA THR A 231 3.74 6.50 17.34
C THR A 231 5.10 5.80 17.26
N SER A 232 5.86 6.07 16.19
CA SER A 232 7.30 5.82 16.10
C SER A 232 8.05 7.15 16.15
N PRO A 233 9.32 7.17 16.61
CA PRO A 233 10.22 8.31 16.45
C PRO A 233 10.53 8.61 14.98
#